data_AF-A0AAP0CP06-F1
#
_entry.id   AF-A0AAP0CP06-F1
#
_cell.length_a   1.000
_cell.length_b   1.000
_cell.length_c   1.000
_cell.angle_alpha   90.00
_cell.angle_beta   90.00
_cell.angle_gamma   90.00
#
_symmetry.space_group_name_H-M   'P 1'
#
loop_
_entity.id
_entity.type
_entity.pdbx_description
1 polymer ?
#
loop_
_entity_poly.entity_id
_entity_poly.type
_entity_poly.pdbx_seq_one_letter_code
_entity_poly.pdbx_strand_id
1 'polypeptide(L)'
;MFTQIPKKSTPPRIRKPTIIIFSSLSIILILILIFSTNPCSQTTQILFPNFTPNYFKNTYNILYPNQETTPTNISHIVFSIASIVKTWHARKHYVESWWRPNETRGFLFLDQAPNQHLSWPPTSPRVLVSNETMGQKDVSRAIRIARGIKETFKMENTSVRWYVMADDDTVFFLENLVEVLKKYDHNGYYYVGMNSESVISNNLFSFEMGFGGAGIAFSYPLASILVKNLDVCLKRYRGSYGSDQILHSCMADLGVSLTHAKGFHQIDLRGDISGLLSAHPQAPLVSLHHLDSVEPLFPAMDRPQSLTHLMTSAKADQSRLFQQSICYNHPTNWSFSLSWGYSVQIYEKTIAPSLLQVPIQTFREWLPGARPAFMLKTRGPSKDPCEVPHYFYFDSVEDSGRWQQVVTTYVRRFPRRLPHCVVNGTHSADYVEKIIVISPVTRLQTEGSRRECCDVVHVEKENVTTIKIRPCMKYEMIG
;
A
#
# COMPACT_ATOMS: atom_id res chain seq x y z
N MET A 1 -64.31 -16.29 18.38
CA MET A 1 -65.32 -17.33 18.05
C MET A 1 -64.54 -18.59 17.69
N PHE A 2 -64.66 -19.60 18.56
CA PHE A 2 -64.30 -21.03 18.48
C PHE A 2 -63.30 -21.50 17.41
N THR A 3 -62.24 -22.25 17.76
CA THR A 3 -62.37 -23.65 18.19
C THR A 3 -61.37 -24.11 19.26
N GLN A 4 -61.84 -25.04 20.09
CA GLN A 4 -61.19 -25.69 21.23
C GLN A 4 -60.76 -27.15 20.90
N ILE A 5 -59.54 -27.54 21.32
CA ILE A 5 -59.19 -28.67 22.25
C ILE A 5 -59.37 -30.13 21.70
N PRO A 6 -58.40 -31.09 21.89
CA PRO A 6 -58.15 -31.69 23.21
C PRO A 6 -56.72 -32.00 23.69
N LYS A 7 -56.64 -31.96 25.04
CA LYS A 7 -55.57 -32.38 25.96
C LYS A 7 -55.53 -33.90 26.15
N LYS A 8 -54.32 -34.43 26.36
CA LYS A 8 -53.83 -35.31 27.47
C LYS A 8 -52.58 -36.06 26.94
N SER A 9 -51.44 -36.18 27.62
CA SER A 9 -51.26 -36.70 28.98
C SER A 9 -49.83 -36.41 29.49
N THR A 10 -49.70 -36.27 30.81
CA THR A 10 -48.48 -36.48 31.64
C THR A 10 -48.73 -37.72 32.52
N PRO A 11 -47.76 -38.47 33.10
CA PRO A 11 -46.41 -38.06 33.57
C PRO A 11 -45.34 -39.20 33.30
N PRO A 12 -44.13 -39.35 33.91
CA PRO A 12 -43.70 -39.08 35.29
C PRO A 12 -42.47 -38.18 35.46
N ARG A 13 -42.39 -37.62 36.67
CA ARG A 13 -41.25 -36.91 37.27
C ARG A 13 -40.10 -37.92 37.50
N ILE A 14 -38.94 -37.70 36.88
CA ILE A 14 -37.70 -38.44 37.20
C ILE A 14 -36.72 -37.47 37.88
N ARG A 15 -36.11 -37.97 38.95
CA ARG A 15 -35.20 -37.30 39.89
C ARG A 15 -33.92 -36.81 39.19
N LYS A 16 -33.37 -35.69 39.69
CA LYS A 16 -32.03 -35.17 39.34
C LYS A 16 -30.93 -36.20 39.60
N PRO A 17 -29.79 -36.11 38.88
CA PRO A 17 -28.50 -36.33 39.51
C PRO A 17 -27.61 -35.08 39.43
N THR A 18 -27.28 -34.55 40.60
CA THR A 18 -26.34 -33.43 40.81
C THR A 18 -24.89 -33.94 40.83
N ILE A 19 -24.43 -34.69 39.82
CA ILE A 19 -23.08 -35.28 39.83
C ILE A 19 -22.48 -35.30 38.41
N ILE A 20 -22.11 -34.13 37.86
CA ILE A 20 -21.16 -34.04 36.71
C ILE A 20 -20.16 -32.87 36.87
N ILE A 21 -20.38 -31.90 37.77
CA ILE A 21 -19.50 -30.71 37.86
C ILE A 21 -18.22 -30.95 38.68
N PHE A 22 -18.13 -32.02 39.48
CA PHE A 22 -16.94 -32.32 40.28
C PHE A 22 -15.86 -33.14 39.54
N SER A 23 -16.18 -33.82 38.42
CA SER A 23 -15.17 -34.61 37.70
C SER A 23 -14.26 -33.76 36.81
N SER A 24 -14.76 -32.66 36.25
CA SER A 24 -13.98 -31.76 35.39
C SER A 24 -12.94 -30.93 36.17
N LEU A 25 -13.29 -30.44 37.36
CA LEU A 25 -12.34 -29.74 38.23
C LEU A 25 -11.23 -30.67 38.76
N SER A 26 -11.58 -31.93 39.04
CA SER A 26 -10.61 -32.93 39.50
C SER A 26 -9.56 -33.24 38.43
N ILE A 27 -9.97 -33.34 37.16
CA ILE A 27 -9.07 -33.59 36.03
C ILE A 27 -8.14 -32.39 35.79
N ILE A 28 -8.64 -31.15 35.91
CA ILE A 28 -7.82 -29.93 35.76
C ILE A 28 -6.81 -29.82 36.90
N LEU A 29 -7.20 -30.14 38.14
CA LEU A 29 -6.29 -30.11 39.29
C LEU A 29 -5.21 -31.20 39.18
N ILE A 30 -5.56 -32.39 38.68
CA ILE A 30 -4.61 -33.49 38.42
C ILE A 30 -3.63 -33.09 37.31
N LEU A 31 -4.08 -32.43 36.23
CA LEU A 31 -3.19 -31.92 35.18
C LEU A 31 -2.24 -30.85 35.70
N ILE A 32 -2.73 -29.89 36.50
CA ILE A 32 -1.89 -28.86 37.13
C ILE A 32 -0.86 -29.49 38.07
N LEU A 33 -1.25 -30.51 38.84
CA LEU A 33 -0.33 -31.25 39.72
C LEU A 33 0.74 -31.97 38.90
N ILE A 34 0.37 -32.70 37.83
CA ILE A 34 1.31 -33.41 36.94
C ILE A 34 2.32 -32.44 36.28
N PHE A 35 1.87 -31.25 35.87
CA PHE A 35 2.77 -30.23 35.30
C PHE A 35 3.58 -29.46 36.34
N SER A 36 3.13 -29.42 37.60
CA SER A 36 3.85 -28.75 38.70
C SER A 36 4.86 -29.65 39.44
N THR A 37 4.76 -30.97 39.31
CA THR A 37 5.62 -31.94 40.01
C THR A 37 6.56 -32.72 39.09
N ASN A 38 7.00 -32.13 37.96
CA ASN A 38 8.07 -32.70 37.15
C ASN A 38 9.37 -31.90 37.37
N PRO A 39 10.23 -32.30 38.32
CA PRO A 39 11.50 -31.63 38.57
C PRO A 39 12.54 -32.24 37.63
N CYS A 40 12.66 -31.68 36.43
CA CYS A 40 13.82 -31.96 35.58
C CYS A 40 14.17 -30.72 34.76
N SER A 41 14.94 -29.81 35.37
CA SER A 41 16.15 -29.21 34.76
C SER A 41 16.56 -27.90 35.45
N GLN A 42 16.88 -28.00 36.75
CA GLN A 42 18.01 -27.29 37.35
C GLN A 42 18.58 -28.33 38.33
N THR A 43 19.80 -28.85 38.21
CA THR A 43 21.05 -28.09 38.36
C THR A 43 22.25 -28.93 37.87
N THR A 44 23.34 -28.22 37.55
CA THR A 44 24.77 -28.62 37.61
C THR A 44 25.33 -29.63 36.60
N GLN A 45 26.17 -29.09 35.73
CA GLN A 45 27.58 -29.46 35.61
C GLN A 45 27.88 -30.95 35.71
N ILE A 46 27.97 -31.63 34.57
CA ILE A 46 29.00 -32.61 34.18
C ILE A 46 28.61 -33.06 32.77
N LEU A 47 29.52 -32.82 31.83
CA LEU A 47 29.59 -33.23 30.40
C LEU A 47 29.95 -32.02 29.50
N PHE A 48 30.90 -31.21 29.94
CA PHE A 48 31.81 -30.53 29.03
C PHE A 48 33.03 -31.44 28.86
N PRO A 49 33.13 -32.31 27.83
CA PRO A 49 34.44 -32.50 27.25
C PRO A 49 34.83 -31.16 26.64
N ASN A 50 36.07 -30.73 26.86
CA ASN A 50 36.66 -29.53 26.28
C ASN A 50 36.49 -29.54 24.74
N PHE A 51 35.37 -29.01 24.25
CA PHE A 51 35.23 -28.66 22.85
C PHE A 51 35.83 -27.27 22.70
N THR A 52 37.13 -27.27 22.40
CA THR A 52 37.79 -26.15 21.73
C THR A 52 36.88 -25.65 20.60
N PRO A 53 36.49 -24.37 20.57
CA PRO A 53 35.75 -23.81 19.45
C PRO A 53 36.73 -23.56 18.29
N ASN A 54 37.23 -24.64 17.69
CA ASN A 54 38.09 -24.60 16.51
C ASN A 54 37.49 -25.38 15.32
N TYR A 55 36.19 -25.69 15.35
CA TYR A 55 35.55 -26.50 14.30
C TYR A 55 34.19 -25.97 13.84
N PHE A 56 34.11 -24.67 13.53
CA PHE A 56 33.28 -24.16 12.43
C PHE A 56 34.03 -23.00 11.74
N LYS A 57 35.27 -23.29 11.35
CA LYS A 57 35.99 -22.56 10.30
C LYS A 57 35.94 -23.37 9.01
N ASN A 58 34.76 -23.90 8.65
CA ASN A 58 34.51 -24.26 7.26
C ASN A 58 34.14 -22.97 6.53
N THR A 59 35.21 -22.32 6.08
CA THR A 59 35.24 -21.35 5.00
C THR A 59 34.48 -21.89 3.79
N TYR A 60 33.18 -21.63 3.73
CA TYR A 60 32.67 -21.09 2.49
C TYR A 60 33.13 -19.63 2.48
N ASN A 61 34.24 -19.39 1.79
CA ASN A 61 34.57 -18.06 1.29
C ASN A 61 33.46 -17.66 0.31
N ILE A 62 32.28 -17.30 0.84
CA ILE A 62 31.47 -16.30 0.17
C ILE A 62 32.32 -15.05 0.35
N LEU A 63 33.11 -14.74 -0.69
CA LEU A 63 33.53 -13.38 -0.94
C LEU A 63 32.26 -12.55 -0.89
N TYR A 64 31.93 -11.99 0.27
CA TYR A 64 31.07 -10.83 0.34
C TYR A 64 31.82 -9.80 -0.49
N PRO A 65 31.31 -9.42 -1.67
CA PRO A 65 31.88 -8.28 -2.39
C PRO A 65 31.88 -7.14 -1.38
N ASN A 66 33.00 -6.41 -1.29
CA ASN A 66 33.17 -5.23 -0.43
C ASN A 66 31.82 -4.58 -0.14
N GLN A 67 31.42 -4.56 1.14
CA GLN A 67 30.16 -4.01 1.59
C GLN A 67 29.99 -2.63 0.93
N GLU A 68 29.18 -2.55 -0.12
CA GLU A 68 28.99 -1.30 -0.84
C GLU A 68 28.30 -0.36 0.14
N THR A 69 29.05 0.59 0.68
CA THR A 69 28.58 1.58 1.64
C THR A 69 27.63 2.60 1.01
N THR A 70 27.38 2.50 -0.29
CA THR A 70 26.52 3.40 -1.03
C THR A 70 25.05 3.04 -0.77
N PRO A 71 24.19 4.02 -0.41
CA PRO A 71 22.76 3.78 -0.28
C PRO A 71 22.14 3.23 -1.57
N THR A 72 21.10 2.41 -1.44
CA THR A 72 20.29 1.95 -2.59
C THR A 72 19.74 3.16 -3.34
N ASN A 73 19.85 3.13 -4.67
CA ASN A 73 19.32 4.13 -5.58
C ASN A 73 18.63 3.43 -6.77
N ILE A 74 18.07 4.20 -7.71
CA ILE A 74 17.29 3.64 -8.84
C ILE A 74 18.09 2.68 -9.73
N SER A 75 19.40 2.88 -9.90
CA SER A 75 20.23 2.01 -10.77
C SER A 75 20.42 0.62 -10.19
N HIS A 76 20.10 0.40 -8.91
CA HIS A 76 20.17 -0.91 -8.26
C HIS A 76 18.86 -1.71 -8.37
N ILE A 77 17.81 -1.15 -8.97
CA ILE A 77 16.46 -1.73 -9.05
C ILE A 77 16.19 -2.15 -10.49
N VAL A 78 15.77 -3.40 -10.70
CA VAL A 78 15.38 -3.93 -12.02
C VAL A 78 13.91 -4.27 -12.04
N PHE A 79 13.17 -3.77 -13.02
CA PHE A 79 11.74 -4.02 -13.16
C PHE A 79 11.43 -5.20 -14.08
N SER A 80 10.47 -6.03 -13.68
CA SER A 80 9.88 -7.13 -14.45
C SER A 80 8.39 -6.81 -14.62
N ILE A 81 8.03 -6.19 -15.73
CA ILE A 81 6.68 -5.69 -16.00
C ILE A 81 5.93 -6.73 -16.83
N ALA A 82 4.84 -7.28 -16.31
CA ALA A 82 4.00 -8.23 -17.02
C ALA A 82 2.92 -7.51 -17.85
N SER A 83 2.76 -7.93 -19.10
CA SER A 83 1.75 -7.36 -20.00
C SER A 83 1.21 -8.40 -20.97
N ILE A 84 0.15 -8.03 -21.68
CA ILE A 84 -0.38 -8.76 -22.82
C ILE A 84 -0.56 -7.81 -24.00
N VAL A 85 -0.24 -8.29 -25.21
CA VAL A 85 -0.29 -7.53 -26.46
C VAL A 85 -1.66 -6.87 -26.66
N LYS A 86 -2.75 -7.58 -26.28
CA LYS A 86 -4.12 -7.10 -26.46
C LYS A 86 -4.46 -5.85 -25.66
N THR A 87 -3.99 -5.71 -24.42
CA THR A 87 -4.34 -4.58 -23.54
C THR A 87 -3.27 -3.50 -23.53
N TRP A 88 -2.07 -3.82 -24.00
CA TRP A 88 -0.92 -2.95 -23.91
C TRP A 88 -1.15 -1.55 -24.51
N HIS A 89 -1.78 -1.44 -25.69
CA HIS A 89 -2.07 -0.12 -26.29
C HIS A 89 -2.92 0.78 -25.36
N ALA A 90 -3.88 0.20 -24.64
CA ALA A 90 -4.72 0.95 -23.72
C ALA A 90 -4.00 1.30 -22.41
N ARG A 91 -3.02 0.49 -21.99
CA ARG A 91 -2.38 0.60 -20.66
C ARG A 91 -0.99 1.21 -20.66
N LYS A 92 -0.31 1.29 -21.81
CA LYS A 92 1.07 1.77 -21.91
C LYS A 92 1.32 3.12 -21.24
N HIS A 93 0.30 3.99 -21.23
CA HIS A 93 0.38 5.31 -20.61
C HIS A 93 0.63 5.25 -19.09
N TYR A 94 0.24 4.16 -18.41
CA TYR A 94 0.57 3.94 -17.00
C TYR A 94 2.08 3.73 -16.83
N VAL A 95 2.69 2.86 -17.63
CA VAL A 95 4.15 2.63 -17.60
C VAL A 95 4.91 3.88 -18.05
N GLU A 96 4.46 4.53 -19.13
CA GLU A 96 5.07 5.76 -19.66
C GLU A 96 5.03 6.92 -18.65
N SER A 97 4.12 6.91 -17.68
CA SER A 97 4.01 7.96 -16.66
C SER A 97 5.19 7.99 -15.67
N TRP A 98 5.85 6.85 -15.44
CA TRP A 98 6.91 6.73 -14.44
C TRP A 98 8.22 6.15 -14.98
N TRP A 99 8.19 5.43 -16.10
CA TRP A 99 9.39 4.87 -16.71
C TRP A 99 10.30 5.99 -17.24
N ARG A 100 11.60 5.92 -16.91
CA ARG A 100 12.58 6.94 -17.28
C ARG A 100 13.67 6.33 -18.15
N PRO A 101 13.69 6.61 -19.47
CA PRO A 101 14.72 6.12 -20.36
C PRO A 101 16.12 6.46 -19.82
N ASN A 102 17.04 5.50 -19.86
CA ASN A 102 18.43 5.62 -19.36
C ASN A 102 18.59 5.79 -17.84
N GLU A 103 17.51 5.87 -17.05
CA GLU A 103 17.56 5.87 -15.58
C GLU A 103 17.00 4.56 -15.00
N THR A 104 15.83 4.14 -15.46
CA THR A 104 15.22 2.86 -15.08
C THR A 104 15.72 1.73 -15.97
N ARG A 105 15.88 0.54 -15.38
CA ARG A 105 16.32 -0.70 -16.05
C ARG A 105 15.33 -1.83 -15.79
N GLY A 106 15.14 -2.72 -16.76
CA GLY A 106 14.12 -3.76 -16.70
C GLY A 106 13.48 -4.09 -18.03
N PHE A 107 12.44 -4.92 -17.96
CA PHE A 107 11.84 -5.56 -19.13
C PHE A 107 10.32 -5.55 -19.07
N LEU A 108 9.70 -5.41 -20.23
CA LEU A 108 8.27 -5.63 -20.47
C LEU A 108 8.08 -7.02 -21.08
N PHE A 109 7.44 -7.93 -20.35
CA PHE A 109 7.16 -9.29 -20.79
C PHE A 109 5.76 -9.38 -21.40
N LEU A 110 5.72 -9.60 -22.71
CA LEU A 110 4.49 -9.85 -23.46
C LEU A 110 4.15 -11.33 -23.51
N ASP A 111 2.87 -11.60 -23.72
CA ASP A 111 2.31 -12.94 -23.91
C ASP A 111 2.63 -13.58 -25.26
N GLN A 112 2.77 -12.75 -26.28
CA GLN A 112 3.06 -13.17 -27.66
C GLN A 112 3.88 -12.09 -28.37
N ALA A 113 4.42 -12.44 -29.55
CA ALA A 113 5.10 -11.46 -30.38
C ALA A 113 4.13 -10.32 -30.77
N PRO A 114 4.54 -9.06 -30.63
CA PRO A 114 3.74 -7.94 -31.10
C PRO A 114 3.63 -7.98 -32.63
N ASN A 115 2.46 -7.66 -33.18
CA ASN A 115 2.31 -7.43 -34.62
C ASN A 115 3.19 -6.24 -35.03
N GLN A 116 3.75 -6.25 -36.25
CA GLN A 116 4.65 -5.21 -36.78
C GLN A 116 4.07 -3.77 -36.74
N HIS A 117 2.79 -3.60 -36.43
CA HIS A 117 2.08 -2.32 -36.35
C HIS A 117 2.02 -1.72 -34.93
N LEU A 118 2.62 -2.37 -33.92
CA LEU A 118 2.74 -1.77 -32.60
C LEU A 118 3.92 -0.79 -32.60
N SER A 119 3.61 0.51 -32.53
CA SER A 119 4.61 1.57 -32.38
C SER A 119 5.20 1.49 -30.97
N TRP A 120 6.34 0.82 -30.86
CA TRP A 120 7.11 0.76 -29.62
C TRP A 120 8.05 1.96 -29.55
N PRO A 121 7.74 3.01 -28.78
CA PRO A 121 8.61 4.16 -28.73
C PRO A 121 9.95 3.73 -28.13
N PRO A 122 11.09 4.25 -28.62
CA PRO A 122 12.41 3.94 -28.06
C PRO A 122 12.53 4.26 -26.56
N THR A 123 11.60 5.04 -26.02
CA THR A 123 11.51 5.41 -24.60
C THR A 123 10.86 4.33 -23.72
N SER A 124 10.29 3.27 -24.29
CA SER A 124 9.66 2.19 -23.53
C SER A 124 10.68 1.20 -22.93
N PRO A 125 10.30 0.43 -21.90
CA PRO A 125 11.11 -0.71 -21.44
C PRO A 125 11.39 -1.69 -22.58
N ARG A 126 12.52 -2.41 -22.47
CA ARG A 126 12.88 -3.44 -23.45
C ARG A 126 11.83 -4.54 -23.45
N VAL A 127 11.28 -4.83 -24.63
CA VAL A 127 10.26 -5.87 -24.79
C VAL A 127 10.88 -7.23 -24.94
N LEU A 128 10.28 -8.19 -24.26
CA LEU A 128 10.55 -9.60 -24.41
C LEU A 128 9.23 -10.35 -24.58
N VAL A 129 9.28 -11.40 -25.38
CA VAL A 129 8.19 -12.38 -25.44
C VAL A 129 8.54 -13.45 -24.42
N SER A 130 7.64 -13.66 -23.46
CA SER A 130 7.84 -14.69 -22.43
C SER A 130 8.06 -16.03 -23.12
N ASN A 131 9.19 -16.68 -22.87
CA ASN A 131 9.62 -17.78 -23.72
C ASN A 131 8.73 -19.03 -23.48
N GLU A 132 8.14 -19.59 -24.54
CA GLU A 132 7.38 -20.85 -24.51
C GLU A 132 8.28 -22.09 -24.28
N THR A 133 9.31 -21.97 -23.44
CA THR A 133 10.18 -23.10 -23.07
C THR A 133 9.49 -23.95 -22.00
N MET A 134 8.43 -24.62 -22.43
CA MET A 134 8.22 -26.06 -22.37
C MET A 134 7.24 -26.36 -23.51
N GLY A 135 7.47 -27.41 -24.30
CA GLY A 135 6.54 -27.89 -25.34
C GLY A 135 5.22 -28.45 -24.77
N GLN A 136 4.64 -27.80 -23.77
CA GLN A 136 3.32 -28.06 -23.21
C GLN A 136 2.40 -26.94 -23.66
N LYS A 137 1.39 -27.28 -24.45
CA LYS A 137 0.29 -26.43 -24.90
C LYS A 137 -0.59 -25.87 -23.75
N ASP A 138 -0.11 -25.86 -22.51
CA ASP A 138 -0.92 -25.74 -21.29
C ASP A 138 -0.20 -25.01 -20.13
N VAL A 139 0.71 -24.07 -20.45
CA VAL A 139 1.33 -23.21 -19.42
C VAL A 139 0.35 -22.11 -19.05
N SER A 140 -0.14 -22.11 -17.81
CA SER A 140 -1.08 -21.09 -17.33
C SER A 140 -0.46 -19.69 -17.34
N ARG A 141 -1.28 -18.65 -17.53
CA ARG A 141 -0.88 -17.24 -17.45
C ARG A 141 -0.10 -16.94 -16.15
N ALA A 142 -0.54 -17.54 -15.04
CA ALA A 142 0.10 -17.40 -13.74
C ALA A 142 1.56 -17.89 -13.74
N ILE A 143 1.83 -19.07 -14.33
CA ILE A 143 3.19 -19.60 -14.43
C ILE A 143 4.07 -18.70 -15.28
N ARG A 144 3.54 -18.19 -16.40
CA ARG A 144 4.30 -17.29 -17.28
C ARG A 144 4.72 -16.01 -16.57
N ILE A 145 3.80 -15.35 -15.87
CA ILE A 145 4.12 -14.11 -15.13
C ILE A 145 5.09 -14.41 -13.98
N ALA A 146 4.88 -15.51 -13.23
CA ALA A 146 5.79 -15.92 -12.17
C ALA A 146 7.22 -16.24 -12.68
N ARG A 147 7.38 -16.68 -13.93
CA ARG A 147 8.70 -16.86 -14.56
C ARG A 147 9.42 -15.55 -14.88
N GLY A 148 8.73 -14.42 -14.94
CA GLY A 148 9.31 -13.11 -15.26
C GLY A 148 10.50 -12.74 -14.37
N ILE A 149 10.44 -13.08 -13.07
CA ILE A 149 11.56 -12.87 -12.14
C ILE A 149 12.82 -13.66 -12.53
N LYS A 150 12.65 -14.90 -13.01
CA LYS A 150 13.74 -15.77 -13.43
C LYS A 150 14.35 -15.32 -14.75
N GLU A 151 13.54 -14.88 -15.69
CA GLU A 151 14.03 -14.33 -16.94
C GLU A 151 14.77 -13.01 -16.69
N THR A 152 14.20 -12.11 -15.89
CA THR A 152 14.82 -10.85 -15.47
C THR A 152 16.16 -11.08 -14.78
N PHE A 153 16.23 -11.97 -13.80
CA PHE A 153 17.48 -12.30 -13.09
C PHE A 153 18.57 -12.84 -14.02
N LYS A 154 18.20 -13.67 -15.00
CA LYS A 154 19.16 -14.22 -15.97
C LYS A 154 19.75 -13.15 -16.89
N MET A 155 18.94 -12.18 -17.29
CA MET A 155 19.37 -11.13 -18.22
C MET A 155 20.12 -10.01 -17.51
N GLU A 156 19.76 -9.76 -16.24
CA GLU A 156 20.24 -8.59 -15.52
C GLU A 156 20.51 -8.92 -14.05
N ASN A 157 21.79 -9.14 -13.73
CA ASN A 157 22.25 -9.48 -12.39
C ASN A 157 23.52 -8.73 -11.93
N THR A 158 24.06 -7.85 -12.76
CA THR A 158 25.22 -7.01 -12.42
C THR A 158 24.76 -5.79 -11.63
N SER A 159 25.35 -5.59 -10.44
CA SER A 159 25.08 -4.45 -9.55
C SER A 159 23.58 -4.24 -9.24
N VAL A 160 22.82 -5.34 -9.16
CA VAL A 160 21.40 -5.34 -8.80
C VAL A 160 21.28 -5.60 -7.31
N ARG A 161 20.41 -4.84 -6.63
CA ARG A 161 20.05 -5.07 -5.23
C ARG A 161 18.61 -5.53 -5.07
N TRP A 162 17.72 -5.11 -5.98
CA TRP A 162 16.30 -5.38 -5.93
C TRP A 162 15.73 -5.72 -7.30
N TYR A 163 14.88 -6.74 -7.33
CA TYR A 163 14.05 -7.07 -8.48
C TYR A 163 12.60 -6.75 -8.15
N VAL A 164 11.96 -5.91 -8.96
CA VAL A 164 10.58 -5.45 -8.74
C VAL A 164 9.68 -6.04 -9.82
N MET A 165 8.70 -6.85 -9.43
CA MET A 165 7.63 -7.32 -10.32
C MET A 165 6.44 -6.38 -10.27
N ALA A 166 5.79 -6.17 -11.42
CA ALA A 166 4.60 -5.33 -11.55
C ALA A 166 3.77 -5.69 -12.79
N ASP A 167 2.51 -5.24 -12.81
CA ASP A 167 1.65 -5.30 -13.99
C ASP A 167 1.74 -4.01 -14.84
N ASP A 168 1.29 -4.07 -16.09
CA ASP A 168 1.30 -2.94 -17.05
C ASP A 168 0.39 -1.76 -16.72
N ASP A 169 -0.51 -1.91 -15.76
CA ASP A 169 -1.38 -0.87 -15.19
C ASP A 169 -0.94 -0.45 -13.77
N THR A 170 0.32 -0.72 -13.41
CA THR A 170 0.95 -0.25 -12.18
C THR A 170 1.67 1.08 -12.42
N VAL A 171 1.37 2.08 -11.60
CA VAL A 171 2.05 3.38 -11.59
C VAL A 171 3.00 3.43 -10.39
N PHE A 172 4.31 3.56 -10.64
CA PHE A 172 5.31 3.71 -9.57
C PHE A 172 5.69 5.16 -9.29
N PHE A 173 6.00 5.42 -8.03
CA PHE A 173 6.63 6.63 -7.53
C PHE A 173 8.08 6.29 -7.18
N LEU A 174 8.97 6.47 -8.15
CA LEU A 174 10.32 5.89 -8.14
C LEU A 174 11.20 6.36 -6.99
N GLU A 175 11.19 7.65 -6.66
CA GLU A 175 11.91 8.21 -5.53
C GLU A 175 11.43 7.55 -4.22
N ASN A 176 10.11 7.45 -4.03
CA ASN A 176 9.53 6.81 -2.86
C ASN A 176 9.82 5.30 -2.80
N LEU A 177 9.84 4.61 -3.94
CA LEU A 177 10.25 3.21 -4.02
C LEU A 177 11.69 3.04 -3.53
N VAL A 178 12.61 3.87 -4.01
CA VAL A 178 14.02 3.88 -3.55
C VAL A 178 14.10 4.16 -2.06
N GLU A 179 13.36 5.17 -1.56
CA GLU A 179 13.31 5.54 -0.15
C GLU A 179 12.77 4.42 0.76
N VAL A 180 11.87 3.59 0.25
CA VAL A 180 11.37 2.41 0.98
C VAL A 180 12.40 1.28 0.95
N LEU A 181 12.97 0.96 -0.20
CA LEU A 181 13.90 -0.16 -0.34
C LEU A 181 15.26 0.08 0.30
N LYS A 182 15.73 1.34 0.39
CA LYS A 182 17.00 1.69 1.05
C LYS A 182 17.01 1.42 2.56
N LYS A 183 15.84 1.19 3.17
CA LYS A 183 15.70 0.90 4.61
C LYS A 183 16.17 -0.51 4.97
N TYR A 184 16.14 -1.42 4.01
CA TYR A 184 16.45 -2.82 4.22
C TYR A 184 17.89 -3.11 3.78
N ASP A 185 18.57 -3.98 4.52
CA ASP A 185 19.86 -4.52 4.07
C ASP A 185 19.63 -5.40 2.84
N HIS A 186 20.01 -4.91 1.67
CA HIS A 186 19.82 -5.62 0.40
C HIS A 186 20.58 -6.96 0.32
N ASN A 187 21.47 -7.26 1.28
CA ASN A 187 22.16 -8.56 1.40
C ASN A 187 21.36 -9.59 2.20
N GLY A 188 20.22 -9.21 2.80
CA GLY A 188 19.29 -10.12 3.46
C GLY A 188 18.32 -10.79 2.48
N TYR A 189 17.42 -11.61 3.04
CA TYR A 189 16.31 -12.23 2.31
C TYR A 189 15.02 -11.44 2.54
N TYR A 190 14.75 -10.48 1.66
CA TYR A 190 13.58 -9.60 1.75
C TYR A 190 12.61 -9.80 0.59
N TYR A 191 11.37 -10.09 0.96
CA TYR A 191 10.18 -10.10 0.10
C TYR A 191 9.29 -8.93 0.54
N VAL A 192 9.33 -7.80 -0.18
CA VAL A 192 8.70 -6.54 0.22
C VAL A 192 7.52 -6.24 -0.70
N GLY A 193 6.38 -5.87 -0.11
CA GLY A 193 5.17 -5.51 -0.86
C GLY A 193 4.03 -5.21 0.10
N MET A 194 2.79 -5.22 -0.38
CA MET A 194 1.60 -5.05 0.48
C MET A 194 0.48 -5.99 0.03
N ASN A 195 -0.38 -6.33 0.98
CA ASN A 195 -1.62 -7.01 0.70
C ASN A 195 -2.67 -6.03 0.13
N SER A 196 -3.80 -6.55 -0.33
CA SER A 196 -4.86 -5.74 -0.94
C SER A 196 -5.64 -4.92 0.10
N GLU A 197 -6.19 -3.77 -0.28
CA GLU A 197 -7.14 -3.02 0.55
C GLU A 197 -8.45 -3.78 0.78
N SER A 198 -8.72 -4.82 -0.02
CA SER A 198 -9.92 -5.66 0.00
C SER A 198 -9.73 -6.89 0.90
N VAL A 199 -10.56 -7.02 1.93
CA VAL A 199 -10.54 -8.18 2.85
C VAL A 199 -10.86 -9.47 2.10
N ILE A 200 -11.80 -9.44 1.14
CA ILE A 200 -12.15 -10.64 0.38
C ILE A 200 -11.00 -11.08 -0.54
N SER A 201 -10.26 -10.15 -1.14
CA SER A 201 -9.08 -10.47 -1.94
C SER A 201 -8.03 -11.17 -1.05
N ASN A 202 -7.74 -10.61 0.12
CA ASN A 202 -6.78 -11.21 1.05
C ASN A 202 -7.25 -12.57 1.61
N ASN A 203 -8.54 -12.73 1.87
CA ASN A 203 -9.11 -13.99 2.35
C ASN A 203 -9.08 -15.09 1.27
N LEU A 204 -9.24 -14.74 0.00
CA LEU A 204 -9.17 -15.69 -1.12
C LEU A 204 -7.72 -16.09 -1.45
N PHE A 205 -6.77 -15.18 -1.28
CA PHE A 205 -5.36 -15.41 -1.61
C PHE A 205 -4.48 -15.62 -0.38
N SER A 206 -4.10 -14.54 0.32
CA SER A 206 -3.43 -14.57 1.63
C SER A 206 -3.28 -13.15 2.17
N PHE A 207 -3.33 -12.99 3.50
CA PHE A 207 -2.97 -11.74 4.18
C PHE A 207 -1.45 -11.49 4.23
N GLU A 208 -0.67 -12.54 3.96
CA GLU A 208 0.80 -12.57 3.98
C GLU A 208 1.40 -12.64 2.56
N MET A 209 0.59 -12.36 1.53
CA MET A 209 1.02 -12.27 0.13
C MET A 209 1.12 -10.81 -0.31
N GLY A 210 2.25 -10.47 -0.93
CA GLY A 210 2.34 -9.22 -1.69
C GLY A 210 1.55 -9.39 -2.98
N PHE A 211 0.66 -8.45 -3.29
CA PHE A 211 -0.08 -8.47 -4.54
C PHE A 211 0.78 -7.88 -5.66
N GLY A 212 0.94 -8.62 -6.75
CA GLY A 212 1.85 -8.31 -7.85
C GLY A 212 1.44 -7.07 -8.63
N GLY A 213 0.13 -6.80 -8.71
CA GLY A 213 -0.41 -5.58 -9.30
C GLY A 213 0.03 -4.32 -8.55
N ALA A 214 0.03 -4.34 -7.21
CA ALA A 214 0.60 -3.26 -6.41
C ALA A 214 2.11 -3.13 -6.62
N GLY A 215 2.78 -4.23 -6.99
CA GLY A 215 4.22 -4.33 -7.11
C GLY A 215 4.84 -5.05 -5.92
N ILE A 216 5.87 -5.84 -6.21
CA ILE A 216 6.58 -6.67 -5.23
C ILE A 216 8.07 -6.58 -5.48
N ALA A 217 8.87 -6.35 -4.43
CA ALA A 217 10.32 -6.33 -4.51
C ALA A 217 10.96 -7.56 -3.84
N PHE A 218 11.94 -8.14 -4.51
CA PHE A 218 12.79 -9.22 -4.00
C PHE A 218 14.23 -8.70 -3.90
N SER A 219 14.83 -8.80 -2.72
CA SER A 219 16.28 -8.57 -2.57
C SER A 219 17.08 -9.53 -3.44
N TYR A 220 18.27 -9.13 -3.89
CA TYR A 220 19.11 -9.94 -4.77
C TYR A 220 19.36 -11.38 -4.25
N PRO A 221 19.75 -11.61 -2.97
CA PRO A 221 19.97 -12.97 -2.46
C PRO A 221 18.70 -13.82 -2.51
N LEU A 222 17.54 -13.24 -2.18
CA LEU A 222 16.25 -13.93 -2.28
C LEU A 222 15.90 -14.31 -3.72
N ALA A 223 16.05 -13.38 -4.66
CA ALA A 223 15.83 -13.66 -6.07
C ALA A 223 16.76 -14.78 -6.57
N SER A 224 18.03 -14.78 -6.16
CA SER A 224 19.00 -15.82 -6.52
C SER A 224 18.58 -17.22 -6.06
N ILE A 225 18.14 -17.38 -4.81
CA ILE A 225 17.66 -18.68 -4.30
C ILE A 225 16.30 -19.07 -4.89
N LEU A 226 15.41 -18.10 -5.13
CA LEU A 226 14.13 -18.33 -5.79
C LEU A 226 14.35 -18.90 -7.19
N VAL A 227 15.20 -18.27 -7.99
CA VAL A 227 15.44 -18.66 -9.39
C VAL A 227 16.00 -20.08 -9.52
N LYS A 228 16.83 -20.52 -8.56
CA LYS A 228 17.34 -21.90 -8.49
C LYS A 228 16.23 -22.91 -8.22
N ASN A 229 15.21 -22.54 -7.46
CA ASN A 229 14.13 -23.44 -7.03
C ASN A 229 12.81 -23.23 -7.79
N LEU A 230 12.73 -22.19 -8.64
CA LEU A 230 11.47 -21.72 -9.21
C LEU A 230 10.77 -22.82 -10.03
N ASP A 231 11.47 -23.60 -10.84
CA ASP A 231 10.82 -24.63 -11.67
C ASP A 231 10.14 -25.72 -10.82
N VAL A 232 10.75 -26.09 -9.69
CA VAL A 232 10.17 -27.03 -8.73
C VAL A 232 8.93 -26.41 -8.08
N CYS A 233 9.03 -25.15 -7.67
CA CYS A 233 7.93 -24.41 -7.07
C CYS A 233 6.74 -24.25 -8.05
N LEU A 234 6.99 -23.81 -9.29
CA LEU A 234 5.97 -23.66 -10.35
C LEU A 234 5.24 -24.99 -10.61
N LYS A 235 5.97 -26.11 -10.61
CA LYS A 235 5.36 -27.44 -10.78
C LYS A 235 4.47 -27.80 -9.59
N ARG A 236 4.91 -27.49 -8.36
CA ARG A 236 4.17 -27.75 -7.12
C ARG A 236 2.87 -26.95 -7.05
N TYR A 237 2.91 -25.67 -7.41
CA TYR A 237 1.77 -24.74 -7.30
C TYR A 237 1.13 -24.40 -8.65
N ARG A 238 1.24 -25.29 -9.64
CA ARG A 238 0.70 -25.07 -11.00
C ARG A 238 -0.81 -24.78 -11.05
N GLY A 239 -1.55 -25.20 -10.02
CA GLY A 239 -3.00 -25.03 -9.90
C GLY A 239 -3.43 -23.74 -9.19
N SER A 240 -2.49 -22.92 -8.72
CA SER A 240 -2.79 -21.61 -8.13
C SER A 240 -3.36 -20.64 -9.17
N TYR A 241 -4.21 -19.72 -8.72
CA TYR A 241 -4.97 -18.84 -9.61
C TYR A 241 -4.08 -17.76 -10.27
N GLY A 242 -3.24 -17.11 -9.46
CA GLY A 242 -2.39 -15.99 -9.88
C GLY A 242 -0.89 -16.29 -9.71
N SER A 243 -0.06 -15.55 -10.44
CA SER A 243 1.41 -15.59 -10.29
C SER A 243 1.85 -15.27 -8.86
N ASP A 244 1.18 -14.33 -8.23
CA ASP A 244 1.59 -13.77 -6.95
C ASP A 244 1.33 -14.80 -5.84
N GLN A 245 0.25 -15.57 -5.97
CA GLN A 245 -0.05 -16.71 -5.10
C GLN A 245 1.01 -17.81 -5.23
N ILE A 246 1.48 -18.07 -6.46
CA ILE A 246 2.57 -19.03 -6.69
C ILE A 246 3.85 -18.52 -6.02
N LEU A 247 4.23 -17.26 -6.28
CA LEU A 247 5.44 -16.67 -5.72
C LEU A 247 5.40 -16.58 -4.20
N HIS A 248 4.27 -16.20 -3.60
CA HIS A 248 4.06 -16.25 -2.15
C HIS A 248 4.30 -17.65 -1.60
N SER A 249 3.74 -18.68 -2.25
CA SER A 249 3.96 -20.07 -1.85
C SER A 249 5.44 -20.47 -1.99
N CYS A 250 6.14 -20.00 -3.03
CA CYS A 250 7.59 -20.19 -3.14
C CYS A 250 8.36 -19.50 -2.01
N MET A 251 7.94 -18.30 -1.59
CA MET A 251 8.60 -17.59 -0.48
C MET A 251 8.40 -18.34 0.84
N ALA A 252 7.19 -18.87 1.07
CA ALA A 252 6.89 -19.70 2.23
C ALA A 252 7.74 -21.00 2.24
N ASP A 253 7.91 -21.66 1.10
CA ASP A 253 8.80 -22.82 0.96
C ASP A 253 10.27 -22.50 1.27
N LEU A 254 10.69 -21.26 1.03
CA LEU A 254 12.03 -20.75 1.36
C LEU A 254 12.14 -20.21 2.80
N GLY A 255 11.04 -20.21 3.56
CA GLY A 255 10.99 -19.68 4.93
C GLY A 255 11.06 -18.16 5.03
N VAL A 256 10.64 -17.43 3.99
CA VAL A 256 10.68 -15.95 3.95
C VAL A 256 9.26 -15.39 3.98
N SER A 257 8.98 -14.56 5.00
CA SER A 257 7.70 -13.87 5.16
C SER A 257 7.64 -12.55 4.39
N LEU A 258 6.43 -12.09 4.10
CA LEU A 258 6.20 -10.76 3.53
C LEU A 258 6.63 -9.67 4.51
N THR A 259 7.33 -8.68 3.99
CA THR A 259 7.61 -7.41 4.66
C THR A 259 6.62 -6.38 4.13
N HIS A 260 5.61 -6.05 4.94
CA HIS A 260 4.55 -5.11 4.55
C HIS A 260 5.05 -3.68 4.43
N ALA A 261 4.95 -3.11 3.24
CA ALA A 261 5.24 -1.72 2.93
C ALA A 261 3.95 -0.99 2.52
N LYS A 262 3.38 -0.20 3.44
CA LYS A 262 2.05 0.45 3.32
C LYS A 262 1.85 1.37 2.11
N GLY A 263 2.91 1.70 1.38
CA GLY A 263 2.88 2.56 0.21
C GLY A 263 2.55 1.83 -1.10
N PHE A 264 2.60 0.50 -1.11
CA PHE A 264 2.18 -0.30 -2.26
C PHE A 264 0.67 -0.47 -2.20
N HIS A 265 -0.04 -0.07 -3.25
CA HIS A 265 -1.50 -0.15 -3.30
C HIS A 265 -1.99 -0.99 -4.47
N GLN A 266 -2.72 -2.06 -4.16
CA GLN A 266 -3.37 -2.91 -5.14
C GLN A 266 -4.62 -2.22 -5.73
N ILE A 267 -5.30 -1.40 -4.93
CA ILE A 267 -6.54 -0.70 -5.29
C ILE A 267 -7.57 -1.69 -5.83
N ASP A 268 -7.76 -2.80 -5.12
CA ASP A 268 -8.97 -3.61 -5.28
C ASP A 268 -10.15 -2.85 -4.65
N LEU A 269 -10.54 -1.76 -5.30
CA LEU A 269 -11.62 -0.85 -4.95
C LEU A 269 -12.32 -0.41 -6.25
N ARG A 270 -13.53 0.14 -6.15
CA ARG A 270 -14.29 0.65 -7.30
C ARG A 270 -14.84 2.04 -7.05
N GLY A 271 -15.07 2.80 -8.12
CA GLY A 271 -15.66 4.14 -8.05
C GLY A 271 -14.67 5.20 -7.57
N ASP A 272 -15.15 6.18 -6.82
CA ASP A 272 -14.35 7.30 -6.31
C ASP A 272 -13.44 6.90 -5.14
N ILE A 273 -12.12 6.84 -5.37
CA ILE A 273 -11.12 6.57 -4.33
C ILE A 273 -10.60 7.82 -3.61
N SER A 274 -11.20 9.00 -3.82
CA SER A 274 -10.76 10.26 -3.24
C SER A 274 -10.67 10.25 -1.72
N GLY A 275 -11.54 9.50 -1.04
CA GLY A 275 -11.47 9.30 0.40
C GLY A 275 -10.18 8.63 0.86
N LEU A 276 -9.72 7.59 0.15
CA LEU A 276 -8.45 6.89 0.44
C LEU A 276 -7.26 7.83 0.21
N LEU A 277 -7.23 8.53 -0.93
CA LEU A 277 -6.13 9.40 -1.31
C LEU A 277 -6.04 10.69 -0.46
N SER A 278 -7.18 11.18 0.04
CA SER A 278 -7.22 12.37 0.90
C SER A 278 -6.78 12.11 2.34
N ALA A 279 -6.79 10.85 2.78
CA ALA A 279 -6.41 10.43 4.12
C ALA A 279 -5.39 9.27 4.07
N HIS A 280 -4.42 9.38 3.16
CA HIS A 280 -3.37 8.38 2.99
C HIS A 280 -2.59 8.17 4.30
N PRO A 281 -2.22 6.92 4.66
CA PRO A 281 -1.40 6.66 5.84
C PRO A 281 -0.08 7.43 5.82
N GLN A 282 0.55 7.60 6.99
CA GLN A 282 1.90 8.18 7.05
C GLN A 282 2.96 7.18 6.57
N ALA A 283 3.03 7.01 5.25
CA ALA A 283 4.02 6.21 4.56
C ALA A 283 4.26 6.85 3.18
N PRO A 284 5.48 6.75 2.61
CA PRO A 284 5.69 7.14 1.21
C PRO A 284 4.74 6.36 0.31
N LEU A 285 4.04 7.05 -0.59
CA LEU A 285 3.28 6.39 -1.66
C LEU A 285 4.27 5.75 -2.63
N VAL A 286 4.20 4.43 -2.82
CA VAL A 286 5.13 3.70 -3.69
C VAL A 286 4.50 3.37 -5.02
N SER A 287 3.23 2.95 -5.03
CA SER A 287 2.55 2.57 -6.25
C SER A 287 1.03 2.68 -6.15
N LEU A 288 0.38 2.83 -7.30
CA LEU A 288 -1.05 2.70 -7.50
C LEU A 288 -1.32 1.70 -8.63
N HIS A 289 -2.32 0.85 -8.46
CA HIS A 289 -2.72 -0.15 -9.45
C HIS A 289 -4.21 -0.04 -9.78
N HIS A 290 -4.69 -0.80 -10.78
CA HIS A 290 -6.10 -0.88 -11.16
C HIS A 290 -6.81 0.47 -11.40
N LEU A 291 -6.11 1.49 -11.90
CA LEU A 291 -6.70 2.81 -12.14
C LEU A 291 -7.85 2.79 -13.19
N ASP A 292 -7.89 1.77 -14.04
CA ASP A 292 -9.01 1.50 -14.97
C ASP A 292 -10.33 1.16 -14.25
N SER A 293 -10.27 0.67 -13.00
CA SER A 293 -11.43 0.21 -12.23
C SER A 293 -12.03 1.28 -11.31
N VAL A 294 -11.36 2.42 -11.18
CA VAL A 294 -11.77 3.56 -10.34
C VAL A 294 -12.09 4.77 -11.21
N GLU A 295 -12.75 5.76 -10.63
CA GLU A 295 -13.00 7.05 -11.30
C GLU A 295 -11.67 7.81 -11.52
N PRO A 296 -11.59 8.73 -12.51
CA PRO A 296 -10.42 9.60 -12.67
C PRO A 296 -10.04 10.29 -11.36
N LEU A 297 -8.75 10.43 -11.09
CA LEU A 297 -8.24 10.92 -9.80
C LEU A 297 -8.69 12.37 -9.51
N PHE A 298 -8.87 13.14 -10.57
CA PHE A 298 -9.28 14.53 -10.52
C PHE A 298 -10.59 14.74 -11.28
N PRO A 299 -11.47 15.63 -10.80
CA PRO A 299 -12.71 15.94 -11.49
C PRO A 299 -12.46 16.63 -12.83
N ALA A 300 -13.39 16.45 -13.77
CA ALA A 300 -13.36 17.05 -15.12
C ALA A 300 -12.11 16.69 -15.96
N MET A 301 -11.45 15.58 -15.63
CA MET A 301 -10.35 15.00 -16.40
C MET A 301 -10.66 13.55 -16.72
N ASP A 302 -10.14 13.03 -17.83
CA ASP A 302 -10.09 11.59 -18.06
C ASP A 302 -8.95 10.92 -17.26
N ARG A 303 -8.84 9.58 -17.32
CA ARG A 303 -7.82 8.84 -16.56
C ARG A 303 -6.38 9.24 -16.93
N PRO A 304 -5.96 9.19 -18.21
CA PRO A 304 -4.62 9.65 -18.61
C PRO A 304 -4.31 11.09 -18.20
N GLN A 305 -5.25 12.02 -18.39
CA GLN A 305 -5.11 13.42 -17.99
C GLN A 305 -4.95 13.54 -16.47
N SER A 306 -5.81 12.86 -15.70
CA SER A 306 -5.76 12.90 -14.23
C SER A 306 -4.45 12.33 -13.67
N LEU A 307 -3.92 11.27 -14.30
CA LEU A 307 -2.62 10.70 -13.92
C LEU A 307 -1.47 11.65 -14.27
N THR A 308 -1.47 12.19 -15.50
CA THR A 308 -0.46 13.19 -15.92
C THR A 308 -0.46 14.38 -14.96
N HIS A 309 -1.66 14.84 -14.58
CA HIS A 309 -1.84 15.92 -13.62
C HIS A 309 -1.28 15.57 -12.24
N LEU A 310 -1.56 14.38 -11.71
CA LEU A 310 -0.96 13.89 -10.44
C LEU A 310 0.57 13.93 -10.51
N MET A 311 1.14 13.44 -11.62
CA MET A 311 2.58 13.33 -11.80
C MET A 311 3.28 14.70 -11.83
N THR A 312 2.58 15.80 -12.15
CA THR A 312 3.15 17.15 -12.02
C THR A 312 3.50 17.50 -10.57
N SER A 313 2.61 17.18 -9.62
CA SER A 313 2.86 17.36 -8.18
C SER A 313 3.91 16.36 -7.66
N ALA A 314 3.86 15.12 -8.14
CA ALA A 314 4.82 14.07 -7.78
C ALA A 314 6.24 14.46 -8.21
N LYS A 315 6.41 15.13 -9.35
CA LYS A 315 7.71 15.64 -9.81
C LYS A 315 8.26 16.74 -8.91
N ALA A 316 7.39 17.56 -8.31
CA ALA A 316 7.80 18.64 -7.42
C ALA A 316 8.21 18.12 -6.04
N ASP A 317 7.42 17.23 -5.43
CA ASP A 317 7.79 16.54 -4.20
C ASP A 317 7.02 15.23 -4.02
N GLN A 318 7.58 14.16 -4.56
CA GLN A 318 7.00 12.83 -4.48
C GLN A 318 6.89 12.33 -3.03
N SER A 319 7.83 12.72 -2.18
CA SER A 319 7.85 12.29 -0.80
C SER A 319 6.63 12.81 -0.05
N ARG A 320 6.13 14.00 -0.36
CA ARG A 320 4.96 14.58 0.31
C ARG A 320 3.62 14.21 -0.34
N LEU A 321 3.63 13.51 -1.47
CA LEU A 321 2.40 13.14 -2.17
C LEU A 321 1.42 12.37 -1.27
N PHE A 322 0.17 12.84 -1.27
CA PHE A 322 -0.96 12.39 -0.44
C PHE A 322 -0.80 12.53 1.08
N GLN A 323 0.32 13.07 1.56
CA GLN A 323 0.56 13.16 2.99
C GLN A 323 -0.38 14.15 3.63
N GLN A 324 -1.10 13.67 4.65
CA GLN A 324 -2.13 14.45 5.30
C GLN A 324 -1.55 15.38 6.39
N SER A 325 -1.74 16.68 6.22
CA SER A 325 -1.53 17.70 7.26
C SER A 325 -2.89 18.24 7.73
N ILE A 326 -3.02 18.50 9.03
CA ILE A 326 -4.28 18.97 9.64
C ILE A 326 -3.99 20.25 10.41
N CYS A 327 -4.80 21.27 10.20
CA CYS A 327 -4.71 22.53 10.94
C CYS A 327 -6.08 23.18 11.12
N TYR A 328 -6.14 24.16 12.00
CA TYR A 328 -7.38 24.77 12.45
C TYR A 328 -7.34 26.27 12.22
N ASN A 329 -8.49 26.83 11.85
CA ASN A 329 -8.70 28.27 11.88
C ASN A 329 -9.56 28.59 13.10
N HIS A 330 -8.93 28.97 14.20
CA HIS A 330 -9.61 29.25 15.46
C HIS A 330 -10.68 30.35 15.37
N PRO A 331 -10.50 31.47 14.64
CA PRO A 331 -11.53 32.50 14.51
C PRO A 331 -12.86 32.00 13.92
N THR A 332 -12.84 31.00 13.03
CA THR A 332 -14.05 30.45 12.39
C THR A 332 -14.44 29.06 12.90
N ASN A 333 -13.66 28.47 13.81
CA ASN A 333 -13.81 27.08 14.25
C ASN A 333 -13.81 26.07 13.08
N TRP A 334 -12.97 26.29 12.07
CA TRP A 334 -12.86 25.41 10.91
C TRP A 334 -11.68 24.45 11.03
N SER A 335 -11.85 23.24 10.49
CA SER A 335 -10.73 22.31 10.29
C SER A 335 -10.33 22.26 8.83
N PHE A 336 -9.03 22.22 8.59
CA PHE A 336 -8.43 21.99 7.29
C PHE A 336 -7.76 20.62 7.30
N SER A 337 -8.09 19.78 6.32
CA SER A 337 -7.39 18.52 6.05
C SER A 337 -6.77 18.61 4.66
N LEU A 338 -5.46 18.68 4.61
CA LEU A 338 -4.66 18.85 3.40
C LEU A 338 -3.99 17.53 3.04
N SER A 339 -4.32 16.98 1.87
CA SER A 339 -3.57 15.91 1.20
C SER A 339 -2.69 16.54 0.10
N TRP A 340 -1.38 16.63 0.39
CA TRP A 340 -0.47 17.39 -0.47
C TRP A 340 -0.39 16.79 -1.88
N GLY A 341 -0.39 17.66 -2.90
CA GLY A 341 -0.44 17.27 -4.32
C GLY A 341 -1.80 16.73 -4.80
N TYR A 342 -2.83 16.68 -3.94
CA TYR A 342 -4.12 16.07 -4.30
C TYR A 342 -5.34 16.92 -3.94
N SER A 343 -5.64 17.10 -2.66
CA SER A 343 -6.87 17.74 -2.22
C SER A 343 -6.70 18.54 -0.92
N VAL A 344 -7.55 19.55 -0.73
CA VAL A 344 -7.76 20.22 0.55
C VAL A 344 -9.25 20.16 0.88
N GLN A 345 -9.54 19.86 2.12
CA GLN A 345 -10.90 19.78 2.65
C GLN A 345 -11.06 20.81 3.77
N ILE A 346 -12.06 21.69 3.64
CA ILE A 346 -12.48 22.59 4.72
C ILE A 346 -13.73 22.00 5.37
N TYR A 347 -13.70 21.82 6.68
CA TYR A 347 -14.84 21.46 7.50
C TYR A 347 -15.26 22.67 8.34
N GLU A 348 -16.53 23.03 8.32
CA GLU A 348 -17.09 24.16 9.08
C GLU A 348 -17.31 23.81 10.57
N LYS A 349 -16.41 23.00 11.12
CA LYS A 349 -16.41 22.47 12.48
C LYS A 349 -14.98 22.07 12.86
N THR A 350 -14.63 22.23 14.12
CA THR A 350 -13.41 21.64 14.69
C THR A 350 -13.59 20.13 14.83
N ILE A 351 -12.84 19.36 14.06
CA ILE A 351 -12.87 17.89 14.03
C ILE A 351 -11.50 17.38 14.48
N ALA A 352 -11.52 16.43 15.42
CA ALA A 352 -10.29 15.84 15.95
C ALA A 352 -9.45 15.16 14.84
N PRO A 353 -8.11 15.21 14.91
CA PRO A 353 -7.26 14.59 13.90
C PRO A 353 -7.51 13.09 13.76
N SER A 354 -7.80 12.40 14.87
CA SER A 354 -8.11 10.96 14.87
C SER A 354 -9.36 10.59 14.06
N LEU A 355 -10.27 11.53 13.80
CA LEU A 355 -11.43 11.35 12.93
C LEU A 355 -11.12 11.74 11.48
N LEU A 356 -10.37 12.83 11.27
CA LEU A 356 -9.96 13.28 9.92
C LEU A 356 -9.01 12.29 9.23
N GLN A 357 -8.24 11.54 10.02
CA GLN A 357 -7.37 10.45 9.56
C GLN A 357 -8.14 9.21 9.08
N VAL A 358 -9.42 9.09 9.45
CA VAL A 358 -10.27 8.00 8.96
C VAL A 358 -10.87 8.45 7.62
N PRO A 359 -10.56 7.77 6.50
CA PRO A 359 -11.06 8.15 5.19
C PRO A 359 -12.59 8.09 5.14
N ILE A 360 -13.18 9.06 4.43
CA ILE A 360 -14.59 8.97 4.05
C ILE A 360 -14.72 7.85 3.03
N GLN A 361 -15.68 6.96 3.20
CA GLN A 361 -15.91 5.86 2.26
C GLN A 361 -16.61 6.39 1.00
N THR A 362 -15.83 6.96 0.08
CA THR A 362 -16.26 7.36 -1.26
C THR A 362 -16.24 6.18 -2.24
N PHE A 363 -15.44 5.16 -1.93
CA PHE A 363 -15.18 4.00 -2.76
C PHE A 363 -16.09 2.81 -2.40
N ARG A 364 -16.15 1.85 -3.32
CA ARG A 364 -16.92 0.61 -3.21
C ARG A 364 -16.01 -0.61 -3.20
N GLU A 365 -16.57 -1.73 -2.74
CA GLU A 365 -15.91 -3.03 -2.67
C GLU A 365 -15.50 -3.52 -4.07
N TRP A 366 -14.33 -4.18 -4.16
CA TRP A 366 -13.91 -4.89 -5.36
C TRP A 366 -14.85 -6.04 -5.73
N LEU A 367 -15.12 -6.86 -4.72
CA LEU A 367 -16.03 -7.99 -4.72
C LEU A 367 -16.82 -7.97 -3.41
N PRO A 368 -18.13 -8.28 -3.44
CA PRO A 368 -18.92 -8.39 -2.22
C PRO A 368 -18.57 -9.65 -1.44
N GLY A 369 -18.73 -9.62 -0.11
CA GLY A 369 -18.81 -10.85 0.70
C GLY A 369 -18.00 -10.88 2.00
N ALA A 370 -17.19 -9.85 2.29
CA ALA A 370 -16.43 -9.77 3.53
C ALA A 370 -17.05 -8.77 4.52
N ARG A 371 -16.89 -9.03 5.83
CA ARG A 371 -17.24 -8.11 6.92
C ARG A 371 -16.14 -8.15 7.99
N PRO A 372 -15.33 -7.09 8.17
CA PRO A 372 -15.32 -5.85 7.39
C PRO A 372 -14.92 -6.08 5.92
N ALA A 373 -15.28 -5.15 5.03
CA ALA A 373 -14.97 -5.27 3.60
C ALA A 373 -13.55 -4.80 3.25
N PHE A 374 -12.99 -3.86 4.03
CA PHE A 374 -11.72 -3.22 3.75
C PHE A 374 -10.69 -3.47 4.86
N MET A 375 -9.40 -3.49 4.49
CA MET A 375 -8.25 -3.57 5.41
C MET A 375 -7.97 -2.26 6.16
N LEU A 376 -8.87 -1.30 6.05
CA LEU A 376 -8.81 -0.01 6.70
C LEU A 376 -10.18 0.33 7.28
N LYS A 377 -10.17 1.06 8.41
CA LYS A 377 -11.39 1.66 8.95
C LYS A 377 -11.79 2.83 8.06
N THR A 378 -13.08 2.91 7.74
CA THR A 378 -13.67 4.04 7.01
C THR A 378 -14.74 4.71 7.87
N ARG A 379 -15.09 5.95 7.52
CA ARG A 379 -16.29 6.63 8.03
C ARG A 379 -17.26 6.85 6.88
N GLY A 380 -18.56 6.64 7.16
CA GLY A 380 -19.60 6.90 6.17
C GLY A 380 -19.71 8.39 5.84
N PRO A 381 -20.34 8.76 4.71
CA PRO A 381 -20.66 10.15 4.42
C PRO A 381 -21.58 10.72 5.52
N SER A 382 -21.27 11.92 6.00
CA SER A 382 -22.09 12.61 6.99
C SER A 382 -23.29 13.30 6.31
N LYS A 383 -24.38 13.45 7.04
CA LYS A 383 -25.53 14.30 6.66
C LYS A 383 -25.46 15.69 7.30
N ASP A 384 -24.56 15.88 8.27
CA ASP A 384 -24.35 17.16 8.94
C ASP A 384 -23.61 18.12 7.99
N PRO A 385 -24.20 19.27 7.63
CA PRO A 385 -23.53 20.26 6.80
C PRO A 385 -22.23 20.80 7.43
N CYS A 386 -22.02 20.71 8.73
CA CYS A 386 -20.77 21.13 9.36
C CYS A 386 -19.64 20.09 9.16
N GLU A 387 -19.99 18.83 8.88
CA GLU A 387 -19.04 17.71 8.73
C GLU A 387 -18.84 17.25 7.28
N VAL A 388 -19.68 17.71 6.34
CA VAL A 388 -19.43 17.49 4.91
C VAL A 388 -18.44 18.54 4.41
N PRO A 389 -17.26 18.14 3.92
CA PRO A 389 -16.22 19.09 3.58
C PRO A 389 -16.51 19.86 2.29
N HIS A 390 -15.94 21.07 2.20
CA HIS A 390 -15.71 21.76 0.94
C HIS A 390 -14.45 21.18 0.30
N TYR A 391 -14.58 20.58 -0.88
CA TYR A 391 -13.46 19.98 -1.61
C TYR A 391 -12.77 21.00 -2.54
N PHE A 392 -11.45 21.02 -2.45
CA PHE A 392 -10.55 21.71 -3.35
C PHE A 392 -9.56 20.69 -3.89
N TYR A 393 -9.31 20.71 -5.19
CA TYR A 393 -8.41 19.77 -5.84
C TYR A 393 -7.18 20.49 -6.36
N PHE A 394 -6.04 19.79 -6.36
CA PHE A 394 -4.77 20.28 -6.87
C PHE A 394 -4.94 20.80 -8.31
N ASP A 395 -4.39 21.98 -8.58
CA ASP A 395 -4.52 22.72 -9.84
C ASP A 395 -3.16 23.03 -10.45
N SER A 396 -2.18 23.47 -9.65
CA SER A 396 -0.84 23.78 -10.15
C SER A 396 0.21 23.71 -9.04
N VAL A 397 1.47 23.57 -9.47
CA VAL A 397 2.65 23.66 -8.61
C VAL A 397 3.67 24.62 -9.21
N GLU A 398 4.21 25.50 -8.38
CA GLU A 398 5.28 26.42 -8.70
C GLU A 398 6.43 26.21 -7.72
N ASP A 399 7.62 25.90 -8.25
CA ASP A 399 8.83 25.86 -7.44
C ASP A 399 9.43 27.27 -7.38
N SER A 400 9.28 27.91 -6.23
CA SER A 400 9.89 29.21 -5.98
C SER A 400 11.33 28.99 -5.54
N GLY A 401 12.19 28.60 -6.48
CA GLY A 401 13.61 28.30 -6.24
C GLY A 401 14.40 29.45 -5.58
N ARG A 402 13.85 30.67 -5.56
CA ARG A 402 14.38 31.83 -4.82
C ARG A 402 14.13 31.77 -3.30
N TRP A 403 13.08 31.09 -2.85
CA TRP A 403 12.60 31.12 -1.46
C TRP A 403 12.66 29.76 -0.77
N GLN A 404 13.27 28.74 -1.40
CA GLN A 404 13.31 27.35 -0.89
C GLN A 404 11.92 26.81 -0.51
N GLN A 405 10.91 27.18 -1.30
CA GLN A 405 9.51 26.81 -1.06
C GLN A 405 8.85 26.29 -2.33
N VAL A 406 8.02 25.26 -2.16
CA VAL A 406 7.12 24.75 -3.19
C VAL A 406 5.72 25.28 -2.88
N VAL A 407 5.14 25.97 -3.85
CA VAL A 407 3.80 26.56 -3.76
C VAL A 407 2.84 25.75 -4.60
N THR A 408 1.80 25.20 -3.99
CA THR A 408 0.75 24.46 -4.69
C THR A 408 -0.58 25.19 -4.60
N THR A 409 -1.34 25.20 -5.69
CA THR A 409 -2.66 25.82 -5.76
C THR A 409 -3.72 24.73 -5.82
N TYR A 410 -4.82 24.93 -5.09
CA TYR A 410 -5.98 24.06 -5.07
C TYR A 410 -7.23 24.87 -5.35
N VAL A 411 -8.13 24.34 -6.18
CA VAL A 411 -9.31 25.07 -6.65
C VAL A 411 -10.59 24.27 -6.41
N ARG A 412 -11.67 25.01 -6.14
CA ARG A 412 -13.01 24.45 -6.08
C ARG A 412 -13.51 24.16 -7.49
N ARG A 413 -13.65 22.88 -7.85
CA ARG A 413 -14.14 22.47 -9.17
C ARG A 413 -15.66 22.37 -9.24
N PHE A 414 -16.29 22.05 -8.12
CA PHE A 414 -17.75 21.97 -8.01
C PHE A 414 -18.25 22.69 -6.75
N PRO A 415 -19.41 23.36 -6.84
CA PRO A 415 -20.07 23.90 -5.66
C PRO A 415 -20.53 22.74 -4.76
N ARG A 416 -20.50 22.97 -3.45
CA ARG A 416 -20.87 21.96 -2.45
C ARG A 416 -22.37 21.61 -2.48
N ARG A 417 -23.22 22.55 -2.93
CA ARG A 417 -24.69 22.39 -3.08
C ARG A 417 -25.38 21.88 -1.81
N LEU A 418 -24.90 22.33 -0.65
CA LEU A 418 -25.50 22.09 0.67
C LEU A 418 -25.70 23.43 1.38
N PRO A 419 -26.64 23.53 2.33
CA PRO A 419 -26.74 24.71 3.17
C PRO A 419 -25.46 24.90 3.99
N HIS A 420 -25.17 26.14 4.38
CA HIS A 420 -24.08 26.45 5.29
C HIS A 420 -24.30 25.82 6.67
N CYS A 421 -23.22 25.58 7.41
CA CYS A 421 -23.29 25.13 8.81
C CYS A 421 -23.96 26.22 9.68
N VAL A 422 -25.09 25.88 10.30
CA VAL A 422 -25.84 26.82 11.16
C VAL A 422 -25.26 26.92 12.58
N VAL A 423 -24.56 25.87 13.03
CA VAL A 423 -24.10 25.73 14.43
C VAL A 423 -22.96 26.69 14.76
N ASN A 424 -22.14 27.09 13.79
CA ASN A 424 -20.96 27.95 13.98
C ASN A 424 -21.17 29.40 13.49
N GLY A 425 -22.43 29.85 13.37
CA GLY A 425 -22.78 31.22 12.95
C GLY A 425 -22.94 31.38 11.44
N THR A 426 -22.71 32.59 10.92
CA THR A 426 -22.89 32.94 9.49
C THR A 426 -21.63 32.70 8.63
N HIS A 427 -20.58 32.13 9.20
CA HIS A 427 -19.31 31.92 8.50
C HIS A 427 -19.38 30.65 7.65
N SER A 428 -19.64 30.83 6.35
CA SER A 428 -19.55 29.76 5.34
C SER A 428 -18.21 29.81 4.61
N ALA A 429 -17.65 28.65 4.26
CA ALA A 429 -16.49 28.50 3.39
C ALA A 429 -16.86 28.51 1.90
N ASP A 430 -18.12 28.78 1.54
CA ASP A 430 -18.58 28.84 0.14
C ASP A 430 -17.89 29.93 -0.69
N TYR A 431 -17.51 31.05 -0.07
CA TYR A 431 -16.81 32.14 -0.75
C TYR A 431 -15.37 31.77 -1.12
N VAL A 432 -14.80 30.73 -0.49
CA VAL A 432 -13.43 30.29 -0.77
C VAL A 432 -13.44 29.55 -2.10
N GLU A 433 -12.72 30.10 -3.08
CA GLU A 433 -12.58 29.52 -4.42
C GLU A 433 -11.23 28.84 -4.61
N LYS A 434 -10.21 29.33 -3.91
CA LYS A 434 -8.82 28.93 -4.07
C LYS A 434 -8.10 28.81 -2.73
N ILE A 435 -7.26 27.79 -2.62
CA ILE A 435 -6.35 27.59 -1.49
C ILE A 435 -4.92 27.52 -2.03
N ILE A 436 -4.04 28.34 -1.46
CA ILE A 436 -2.61 28.32 -1.74
C ILE A 436 -1.92 27.62 -0.58
N VAL A 437 -1.11 26.61 -0.87
CA VAL A 437 -0.32 25.88 0.12
C VAL A 437 1.15 26.18 -0.11
N ILE A 438 1.82 26.67 0.92
CA ILE A 438 3.27 26.94 0.91
C ILE A 438 3.94 25.84 1.71
N SER A 439 4.84 25.09 1.07
CA SER A 439 5.55 23.98 1.67
C SER A 439 7.07 24.15 1.55
N PRO A 440 7.86 23.67 2.53
CA PRO A 440 9.32 23.67 2.42
C PRO A 440 9.78 22.67 1.34
N VAL A 441 10.84 23.03 0.59
CA VAL A 441 11.39 22.20 -0.51
C VAL A 441 11.77 20.79 -0.07
N THR A 442 12.29 20.65 1.15
CA THR A 442 12.59 19.33 1.71
C THR A 442 11.45 18.87 2.61
N ARG A 443 10.93 17.67 2.37
CA ARG A 443 10.04 17.01 3.33
C ARG A 443 10.81 16.63 4.59
N LEU A 444 10.23 16.98 5.72
CA LEU A 444 10.87 16.81 7.03
C LEU A 444 10.54 15.46 7.69
N GLN A 445 9.79 14.59 7.01
CA GLN A 445 9.35 13.31 7.57
C GLN A 445 10.24 12.15 7.16
N THR A 446 10.70 11.45 8.18
CA THR A 446 11.27 10.10 8.12
C THR A 446 10.38 9.15 8.92
N GLU A 447 10.57 7.84 8.76
CA GLU A 447 9.88 6.87 9.61
C GLU A 447 10.18 7.14 11.09
N GLY A 448 9.16 7.06 11.95
CA GLY A 448 9.26 7.45 13.35
C GLY A 448 9.14 8.96 13.63
N SER A 449 8.98 9.80 12.61
CA SER A 449 8.70 11.24 12.76
C SER A 449 7.21 11.56 12.84
N ARG A 450 6.89 12.74 13.39
CA ARG A 450 5.52 13.28 13.45
C ARG A 450 5.06 13.75 12.07
N ARG A 451 3.74 13.89 11.89
CA ARG A 451 3.19 14.62 10.72
C ARG A 451 3.77 16.02 10.63
N GLU A 452 3.74 16.61 9.45
CA GLU A 452 3.95 18.04 9.32
C GLU A 452 2.70 18.76 9.83
N CYS A 453 2.93 19.86 10.53
CA CYS A 453 1.88 20.74 11.01
C CYS A 453 1.61 21.81 9.95
N CYS A 454 0.45 22.45 10.01
CA CYS A 454 0.16 23.59 9.15
C CYS A 454 -0.48 24.74 9.92
N ASP A 455 -0.40 25.94 9.35
CA ASP A 455 -1.07 27.13 9.85
C ASP A 455 -1.90 27.75 8.73
N VAL A 456 -3.11 28.21 9.06
CA VAL A 456 -3.91 29.04 8.16
C VAL A 456 -3.41 30.49 8.29
N VAL A 457 -2.94 31.06 7.19
CA VAL A 457 -2.39 32.42 7.12
C VAL A 457 -3.43 33.34 6.52
N HIS A 458 -3.80 34.39 7.25
CA HIS A 458 -4.64 35.46 6.72
C HIS A 458 -3.87 36.28 5.69
N VAL A 459 -4.36 36.25 4.45
CA VAL A 459 -3.90 37.12 3.35
C VAL A 459 -5.12 37.94 2.92
N GLU A 460 -4.94 39.25 2.73
CA GLU A 460 -6.00 40.20 2.37
C GLU A 460 -6.52 39.99 0.92
N LYS A 461 -7.11 38.82 0.66
CA LYS A 461 -7.86 38.51 -0.57
C LYS A 461 -9.13 37.76 -0.19
N GLU A 462 -10.27 38.34 -0.52
CA GLU A 462 -11.58 37.87 -0.04
C GLU A 462 -11.89 36.41 -0.39
N ASN A 463 -11.41 35.84 -1.50
CA ASN A 463 -11.74 34.46 -1.95
C ASN A 463 -10.57 33.46 -1.90
N VAL A 464 -9.41 33.85 -1.35
CA VAL A 464 -8.20 33.01 -1.31
C VAL A 464 -7.78 32.73 0.13
N THR A 465 -7.65 31.45 0.48
CA THR A 465 -7.05 31.04 1.76
C THR A 465 -5.60 30.58 1.55
N THR A 466 -4.69 30.94 2.44
CA THR A 466 -3.31 30.46 2.40
C THR A 466 -3.04 29.52 3.58
N ILE A 467 -2.39 28.38 3.32
CA ILE A 467 -1.96 27.43 4.33
C ILE A 467 -0.44 27.29 4.23
N LYS A 468 0.27 27.38 5.35
CA LYS A 468 1.71 27.15 5.41
C LYS A 468 2.00 25.83 6.11
N ILE A 469 2.69 24.92 5.45
CA ILE A 469 3.21 23.69 6.05
C ILE A 469 4.53 24.00 6.76
N ARG A 470 4.70 23.41 7.95
CA ARG A 470 5.91 23.53 8.76
C ARG A 470 6.15 22.28 9.60
N PRO A 471 7.37 22.09 10.14
CA PRO A 471 7.56 21.13 11.21
C PRO A 471 6.68 21.48 12.41
N CYS A 472 6.17 20.45 13.08
CA CYS A 472 5.50 20.64 14.37
C CYS A 472 6.51 21.09 15.42
N MET A 473 6.10 21.95 16.35
CA MET A 473 6.93 22.32 17.49
C MET A 473 7.08 21.11 18.43
N LYS A 474 8.17 21.10 19.22
CA LYS A 474 8.58 19.96 20.06
C LYS A 474 7.43 19.35 20.88
N TYR A 475 6.57 20.18 21.47
CA TYR A 475 5.45 19.77 22.32
C TYR A 475 4.07 20.18 21.77
N GLU A 476 3.99 20.62 20.51
CA GLU A 476 2.73 21.00 19.90
C GLU A 476 1.77 19.82 19.84
N MET A 477 0.49 20.04 20.17
CA MET A 477 -0.59 19.12 19.84
C MET A 477 -1.36 19.70 18.66
N ILE A 478 -1.72 18.86 17.69
CA ILE A 478 -2.57 19.28 16.57
C ILE A 478 -3.98 19.42 17.14
N GLY A 479 -4.42 20.65 17.43
CA GLY A 479 -5.71 20.96 18.05
C GLY A 479 -6.05 22.43 18.04
#